data_AF-A0AAV5UDA3-F1
#
_entry.id   AF-A0AAV5UDA3-F1
#
_cell.length_a   1.000
_cell.length_b   1.000
_cell.length_c   1.000
_cell.angle_alpha   90.00
_cell.angle_beta   90.00
_cell.angle_gamma   90.00
#
_symmetry.space_group_name_H-M   'P 1'
#
loop_
_entity.id
_entity.type
_entity.pdbx_description
1 polymer ?
#
loop_
_entity_poly.entity_id
_entity_poly.type
_entity_poly.pdbx_seq_one_letter_code
_entity_poly.pdbx_strand_id
1 'polypeptide(L)'
;QIERKRKEGRMQHSNHYSSLSTMIPLLLLCLASLTAANSNPTDGNTQGKWTVLDDNLKPCIMMYAQIDLRLNYYKEDDSLSESVELPVPADSTTENSSCYEKVQIGDEFEIDSQVLQLNFPENAGWNVRIYFTQDPLLGVDPGDYALYQVTVTSNSSSTDLFKDAPKDHVHTYFSPIDFTDNPAIANDEYTRVGDSIYCPSAQGYFINEDPNYGPDAFITLSQLQMQAYMQGSDAFGKKWTCPADQTDVDIVPVIVSGVLALLVLFTLIAYFVYRSRLPTDILAMTEPEFEEEDEHNHKDHNNINHHDNYGYNEEDHRF
;
A
#
# COMPACT_ATOMS: atom_id res chain seq x y z
N GLN A 1 14.06 -53.48 -43.30
CA GLN A 1 13.25 -54.55 -42.69
C GLN A 1 11.87 -53.99 -42.39
N ILE A 2 10.83 -54.66 -42.92
CA ILE A 2 9.47 -54.84 -42.36
C ILE A 2 8.68 -53.53 -42.09
N GLU A 3 7.80 -53.10 -43.00
CA GLU A 3 6.32 -53.33 -42.99
C GLU A 3 5.61 -52.71 -41.76
N ARG A 4 4.46 -52.03 -41.79
CA ARG A 4 3.36 -51.83 -42.76
C ARG A 4 2.34 -50.83 -42.17
N LYS A 5 1.69 -50.06 -43.05
CA LYS A 5 0.24 -49.67 -43.11
C LYS A 5 -0.38 -48.93 -41.90
N ARG A 6 -0.88 -47.69 -42.02
CA ARG A 6 -1.99 -47.13 -42.84
C ARG A 6 -3.35 -47.80 -42.56
N LYS A 7 -4.28 -47.09 -41.89
CA LYS A 7 -5.62 -46.75 -42.43
C LYS A 7 -6.48 -45.92 -41.47
N GLU A 8 -7.07 -44.88 -42.05
CA GLU A 8 -8.25 -44.15 -41.59
C GLU A 8 -9.51 -45.03 -41.54
N GLY A 9 -10.49 -44.65 -40.72
CA GLY A 9 -11.82 -45.27 -40.70
C GLY A 9 -12.81 -44.55 -39.79
N ARG A 10 -13.56 -43.62 -40.40
CA ARG A 10 -14.72 -42.86 -39.91
C ARG A 10 -15.98 -43.73 -39.78
N MET A 11 -16.81 -43.52 -38.73
CA MET A 11 -18.30 -43.48 -38.71
C MET A 11 -18.79 -43.67 -37.25
N GLN A 12 -19.37 -42.64 -36.62
CA GLN A 12 -20.81 -42.34 -36.56
C GLN A 12 -21.69 -43.53 -36.14
N HIS A 13 -22.25 -43.45 -34.93
CA HIS A 13 -23.66 -43.82 -34.69
C HIS A 13 -24.25 -42.96 -33.57
N SER A 14 -25.45 -42.48 -33.86
CA SER A 14 -26.28 -41.55 -33.11
C SER A 14 -27.32 -42.30 -32.25
N ASN A 15 -27.96 -41.52 -31.36
CA ASN A 15 -29.28 -41.69 -30.74
C ASN A 15 -29.29 -42.23 -29.30
N HIS A 16 -30.18 -41.82 -28.39
CA HIS A 16 -31.00 -40.62 -28.14
C HIS A 16 -31.82 -40.96 -26.86
N TYR A 17 -32.28 -39.94 -26.12
CA TYR A 17 -33.24 -39.99 -24.97
C TYR A 17 -32.66 -40.47 -23.62
N SER A 18 -32.99 -39.89 -22.46
CA SER A 18 -33.81 -38.72 -22.11
C SER A 18 -33.74 -38.49 -20.60
N SER A 19 -33.66 -37.21 -20.20
CA SER A 19 -34.52 -36.55 -19.21
C SER A 19 -34.63 -37.13 -17.78
N LEU A 20 -34.25 -36.35 -16.75
CA LEU A 20 -35.14 -35.40 -16.04
C LEU A 20 -34.55 -35.07 -14.66
N SER A 21 -34.59 -33.78 -14.29
CA SER A 21 -34.75 -33.23 -12.92
C SER A 21 -33.66 -33.55 -11.87
N THR A 22 -33.21 -32.64 -11.01
CA THR A 22 -33.73 -31.34 -10.56
C THR A 22 -32.71 -30.73 -9.60
N MET A 23 -32.64 -29.39 -9.60
CA MET A 23 -32.39 -28.50 -8.45
C MET A 23 -31.02 -28.56 -7.76
N ILE A 24 -30.31 -27.43 -7.76
CA ILE A 24 -29.68 -26.77 -6.58
C ILE A 24 -29.05 -25.44 -7.03
N PRO A 25 -29.05 -24.40 -6.18
CA PRO A 25 -29.60 -23.09 -6.53
C PRO A 25 -28.57 -21.98 -6.75
N LEU A 26 -29.11 -20.88 -7.30
CA LEU A 26 -28.65 -19.49 -7.19
C LEU A 26 -27.71 -19.22 -6.00
N LEU A 27 -26.44 -18.93 -6.30
CA LEU A 27 -25.59 -18.12 -5.43
C LEU A 27 -24.58 -17.35 -6.30
N LEU A 28 -25.12 -16.50 -7.18
CA LEU A 28 -24.38 -15.69 -8.14
C LEU A 28 -25.07 -14.32 -8.24
N LEU A 29 -25.01 -13.56 -7.15
CA LEU A 29 -25.45 -12.17 -7.08
C LEU A 29 -24.85 -11.52 -5.83
N CYS A 30 -23.66 -10.94 -5.98
CA CYS A 30 -23.20 -9.72 -5.30
C CYS A 30 -21.72 -9.47 -5.64
N LEU A 31 -21.44 -9.12 -6.89
CA LEU A 31 -20.30 -8.27 -7.25
C LEU A 31 -20.84 -7.16 -8.14
N ALA A 32 -21.72 -6.35 -7.55
CA ALA A 32 -22.06 -5.05 -8.09
C ALA A 32 -20.83 -4.15 -7.87
N SER A 33 -20.06 -3.98 -8.94
CA SER A 33 -19.62 -2.66 -9.39
C SER A 33 -19.19 -1.68 -8.30
N LEU A 34 -18.01 -1.88 -7.70
CA LEU A 34 -17.20 -0.72 -7.34
C LEU A 34 -16.65 -0.15 -8.64
N THR A 35 -17.43 0.73 -9.27
CA THR A 35 -16.87 1.71 -10.19
C THR A 35 -16.00 2.63 -9.34
N ALA A 36 -14.70 2.33 -9.27
CA ALA A 36 -13.73 3.36 -8.95
C ALA A 36 -14.00 4.52 -9.90
N ALA A 37 -14.29 5.70 -9.34
CA ALA A 37 -14.32 6.93 -10.11
C ALA A 37 -12.92 7.09 -10.69
N ASN A 38 -12.76 6.69 -11.95
CA ASN A 38 -11.57 6.96 -12.72
C ASN A 38 -11.57 8.48 -12.93
N SER A 39 -10.86 9.21 -12.06
CA SER A 39 -10.49 10.58 -12.36
C SER A 39 -9.81 10.56 -13.74
N ASN A 40 -10.28 11.44 -14.63
CA ASN A 40 -9.63 11.68 -15.90
C ASN A 40 -8.13 11.83 -15.68
N PRO A 41 -7.26 11.00 -16.29
CA PRO A 41 -5.85 11.35 -16.37
C PRO A 41 -5.79 12.51 -17.36
N THR A 42 -5.64 13.72 -16.83
CA THR A 42 -5.23 14.86 -17.63
C THR A 42 -3.84 14.53 -18.19
N ASP A 43 -3.81 14.49 -19.51
CA ASP A 43 -2.66 14.28 -20.37
C ASP A 43 -1.51 15.23 -20.02
N GLY A 44 -0.34 14.65 -19.75
CA GLY A 44 0.89 15.32 -19.31
C GLY A 44 1.66 14.41 -18.35
N ASN A 45 2.74 13.78 -18.80
CA ASN A 45 3.59 12.95 -17.95
C ASN A 45 4.30 13.84 -16.91
N THR A 46 3.68 14.06 -15.74
CA THR A 46 4.20 14.81 -14.59
C THR A 46 5.30 14.08 -13.84
N GLN A 47 5.54 12.80 -14.17
CA GLN A 47 6.62 12.02 -13.59
C GLN A 47 7.97 12.46 -14.18
N GLY A 48 8.82 13.02 -13.33
CA GLY A 48 10.21 13.31 -13.68
C GLY A 48 11.07 12.05 -13.72
N LYS A 49 12.16 12.13 -14.49
CA LYS A 49 13.12 11.03 -14.66
C LYS A 49 14.52 11.58 -14.56
N TRP A 50 15.16 11.32 -13.43
CA TRP A 50 16.45 11.90 -13.09
C TRP A 50 17.50 10.81 -12.95
N THR A 51 18.72 11.12 -13.40
CA THR A 51 19.87 10.24 -13.30
C THR A 51 21.09 11.08 -12.93
N VAL A 52 21.86 10.59 -11.96
CA VAL A 52 23.11 11.19 -11.51
C VAL A 52 24.22 10.24 -11.91
N LEU A 53 25.23 10.79 -12.60
CA LEU A 53 26.37 10.06 -13.11
C LEU A 53 27.60 10.34 -12.26
N ASP A 54 28.45 9.33 -12.08
CA ASP A 54 29.79 9.49 -11.52
C ASP A 54 30.78 10.10 -12.54
N ASP A 55 32.02 10.30 -12.12
CA ASP A 55 33.11 10.80 -12.98
C ASP A 55 33.41 9.89 -14.19
N ASN A 56 32.97 8.63 -14.15
CA ASN A 56 33.12 7.66 -15.22
C ASN A 56 31.88 7.55 -16.12
N LEU A 57 30.93 8.48 -16.00
CA LEU A 57 29.66 8.51 -16.71
C LEU A 57 28.76 7.31 -16.41
N LYS A 58 28.90 6.72 -15.23
CA LYS A 58 28.11 5.59 -14.75
C LYS A 58 27.05 6.07 -13.77
N PRO A 59 25.79 5.60 -13.89
CA PRO A 59 24.75 5.96 -12.92
C PRO A 59 25.12 5.54 -11.50
N CYS A 60 24.97 6.47 -10.57
CA CYS A 60 25.04 6.24 -9.13
C CYS A 60 23.67 6.39 -8.46
N ILE A 61 22.82 7.29 -9.00
CA ILE A 61 21.43 7.48 -8.58
C ILE A 61 20.52 7.49 -9.82
N MET A 62 19.39 6.80 -9.74
CA MET A 62 18.27 6.93 -10.68
C MET A 62 16.99 7.11 -9.88
N MET A 63 16.14 8.06 -10.29
CA MET A 63 14.85 8.31 -9.64
C MET A 63 13.81 8.70 -10.67
N TYR A 64 12.71 7.94 -10.70
CA TYR A 64 11.48 8.27 -11.42
C TYR A 64 10.41 8.55 -10.37
N ALA A 65 9.84 9.75 -10.36
CA ALA A 65 8.77 10.08 -9.42
C ALA A 65 7.98 11.29 -9.89
N GLN A 66 6.74 11.39 -9.42
CA GLN A 66 6.04 12.66 -9.33
C GLN A 66 6.20 13.17 -7.89
N ILE A 67 6.69 14.39 -7.75
CA ILE A 67 6.96 15.01 -6.46
C ILE A 67 6.14 16.29 -6.36
N ASP A 68 5.32 16.38 -5.30
CA ASP A 68 4.50 17.53 -4.99
C ASP A 68 4.92 18.12 -3.64
N LEU A 69 5.14 19.43 -3.58
CA LEU A 69 5.52 20.14 -2.37
C LEU A 69 4.34 20.93 -1.83
N ARG A 70 4.21 20.98 -0.50
CA ARG A 70 3.28 21.87 0.19
C ARG A 70 4.07 22.66 1.23
N LEU A 71 4.16 23.98 1.02
CA LEU A 71 5.02 24.87 1.79
C LEU A 71 4.23 26.02 2.40
N ASN A 72 4.52 26.33 3.65
CA ASN A 72 4.16 27.60 4.28
C ASN A 72 5.37 28.54 4.24
N TYR A 73 5.12 29.84 4.37
CA TYR A 73 6.17 30.86 4.43
C TYR A 73 5.76 32.03 5.32
N TYR A 74 6.74 32.79 5.80
CA TYR A 74 6.47 34.04 6.51
C TYR A 74 6.23 35.16 5.51
N LYS A 75 5.13 35.88 5.72
CA LYS A 75 4.81 37.09 4.96
C LYS A 75 5.61 38.29 5.46
N GLU A 76 5.52 39.42 4.76
CA GLU A 76 6.16 40.69 5.15
C GLU A 76 5.76 41.19 6.54
N ASP A 77 4.59 40.77 7.07
CA ASP A 77 4.10 41.13 8.40
C ASP A 77 4.45 40.10 9.50
N ASP A 78 5.38 39.19 9.20
CA ASP A 78 5.80 38.05 10.03
C ASP A 78 4.68 37.04 10.33
N SER A 79 3.50 37.18 9.71
CA SER A 79 2.45 36.17 9.81
C SER A 79 2.75 34.97 8.91
N LEU A 80 2.27 33.80 9.30
CA LEU A 80 2.39 32.58 8.50
C LEU A 80 1.39 32.62 7.33
N SER A 81 1.84 32.19 6.14
CA SER A 81 0.98 32.00 4.98
C SER A 81 0.04 30.81 5.14
N GLU A 82 -0.99 30.78 4.29
CA GLU A 82 -1.64 29.50 3.95
C GLU A 82 -0.65 28.64 3.16
N SER A 83 -0.85 27.32 3.20
CA SER A 83 0.00 26.39 2.49
C SER A 83 -0.13 26.56 0.97
N VAL A 84 1.00 26.67 0.29
CA VAL A 84 1.10 26.71 -1.17
C VAL A 84 1.53 25.34 -1.67
N GLU A 85 0.77 24.78 -2.60
CA GLU A 85 1.09 23.53 -3.28
C GLU A 85 1.75 23.81 -4.62
N LEU A 86 2.87 23.14 -4.89
CA LEU A 86 3.58 23.25 -6.16
C LEU A 86 4.28 21.93 -6.55
N PRO A 87 4.14 21.48 -7.80
CA PRO A 87 4.83 20.30 -8.28
C PRO A 87 6.32 20.60 -8.52
N VAL A 88 7.17 19.61 -8.31
CA VAL A 88 8.55 19.63 -8.81
C VAL A 88 8.52 19.43 -10.33
N PRO A 89 9.13 20.31 -11.14
CA PRO A 89 9.12 20.19 -12.59
C PRO A 89 9.75 18.87 -13.06
N ALA A 90 9.08 18.16 -13.96
CA ALA A 90 9.58 16.89 -14.51
C ALA A 90 10.88 17.04 -15.32
N ASP A 91 11.17 18.25 -15.80
CA ASP A 91 12.37 18.66 -16.53
C ASP A 91 13.44 19.32 -15.62
N SER A 92 13.30 19.20 -14.29
CA SER A 92 14.30 19.67 -13.34
C SER A 92 15.68 19.08 -13.65
N THR A 93 16.74 19.89 -13.52
CA THR A 93 18.11 19.46 -13.80
C THR A 93 18.74 18.85 -12.55
N THR A 94 19.70 17.94 -12.76
CA THR A 94 20.45 17.28 -11.67
C THR A 94 21.77 17.97 -11.34
N GLU A 95 21.97 19.22 -11.77
CA GLU A 95 23.19 19.99 -11.47
C GLU A 95 23.43 20.09 -9.95
N ASN A 96 24.68 19.92 -9.53
CA ASN A 96 25.11 19.83 -8.12
C ASN A 96 24.65 18.58 -7.35
N SER A 97 24.09 17.58 -8.04
CA SER A 97 23.97 16.24 -7.46
C SER A 97 25.35 15.60 -7.26
N SER A 98 25.48 14.69 -6.31
CA SER A 98 26.73 14.02 -5.99
C SER A 98 26.56 12.52 -5.74
N CYS A 99 27.47 11.72 -6.28
CA CYS A 99 27.59 10.29 -5.97
C CYS A 99 28.33 10.02 -4.65
N TYR A 100 28.87 11.06 -4.00
CA TYR A 100 29.45 11.02 -2.67
C TYR A 100 29.56 12.43 -2.08
N GLU A 101 28.89 12.69 -0.96
CA GLU A 101 28.96 13.94 -0.22
C GLU A 101 28.96 13.64 1.27
N LYS A 102 29.86 14.28 2.01
CA LYS A 102 29.83 14.28 3.48
C LYS A 102 28.88 15.37 3.94
N VAL A 103 27.73 14.97 4.43
CA VAL A 103 26.68 15.90 4.86
C VAL A 103 26.83 16.13 6.35
N GLN A 104 27.10 17.37 6.73
CA GLN A 104 27.19 17.77 8.13
C GLN A 104 25.79 17.90 8.73
N ILE A 105 25.53 17.18 9.82
CA ILE A 105 24.27 17.19 10.56
C ILE A 105 24.54 17.77 11.94
N GLY A 106 24.10 19.01 12.17
CA GLY A 106 24.46 19.78 13.37
C GLY A 106 25.96 20.09 13.42
N ASP A 107 26.51 20.27 14.62
CA ASP A 107 27.91 20.65 14.79
C ASP A 107 28.88 19.46 14.87
N GLU A 108 28.39 18.25 15.14
CA GLU A 108 29.23 17.12 15.57
C GLU A 108 29.20 15.91 14.64
N PHE A 109 28.22 15.77 13.75
CA PHE A 109 28.03 14.57 12.94
C PHE A 109 28.24 14.84 11.44
N GLU A 110 28.87 13.88 10.77
CA GLU A 110 28.97 13.82 9.31
C GLU A 110 28.40 12.48 8.84
N ILE A 111 27.53 12.52 7.84
CA ILE A 111 26.94 11.33 7.24
C ILE A 111 27.42 11.19 5.79
N ASP A 112 28.03 10.06 5.47
CA ASP A 112 28.42 9.72 4.10
C ASP A 112 27.16 9.47 3.26
N SER A 113 26.94 10.32 2.25
CA SER A 113 25.67 10.37 1.53
C SER A 113 25.85 10.38 0.01
N GLN A 114 24.81 9.97 -0.71
CA GLN A 114 24.58 10.36 -2.10
C GLN A 114 23.46 11.40 -2.15
N VAL A 115 23.60 12.40 -3.01
CA VAL A 115 22.67 13.53 -3.05
C VAL A 115 22.13 13.73 -4.45
N LEU A 116 20.82 13.69 -4.58
CA LEU A 116 20.11 14.10 -5.79
C LEU A 116 19.58 15.52 -5.56
N GLN A 117 20.08 16.49 -6.31
CA GLN A 117 19.57 17.86 -6.33
C GLN A 117 18.76 18.09 -7.60
N LEU A 118 17.50 18.50 -7.45
CA LEU A 118 16.58 18.83 -8.53
C LEU A 118 16.41 20.35 -8.58
N ASN A 119 16.97 21.00 -9.60
CA ASN A 119 16.88 22.46 -9.77
C ASN A 119 15.71 22.83 -10.68
N PHE A 120 14.94 23.84 -10.29
CA PHE A 120 13.73 24.22 -11.02
C PHE A 120 14.12 25.18 -12.16
N PRO A 121 13.88 24.82 -13.43
CA PRO A 121 14.38 25.60 -14.57
C PRO A 121 13.75 26.99 -14.68
N GLU A 122 12.48 27.14 -14.31
CA GLU A 122 11.75 28.41 -14.38
C GLU A 122 11.82 29.24 -13.09
N ASN A 123 12.34 28.68 -11.99
CA ASN A 123 12.36 29.31 -10.68
C ASN A 123 13.80 29.37 -10.14
N ALA A 124 14.55 30.40 -10.52
CA ALA A 124 15.97 30.53 -10.16
C ALA A 124 16.19 30.52 -8.63
N GLY A 125 17.07 29.65 -8.16
CA GLY A 125 17.37 29.45 -6.74
C GLY A 125 16.51 28.40 -6.05
N TRP A 126 15.47 27.90 -6.71
CA TRP A 126 14.67 26.79 -6.21
C TRP A 126 15.33 25.45 -6.46
N ASN A 127 15.37 24.61 -5.43
CA ASN A 127 15.79 23.24 -5.58
C ASN A 127 15.21 22.32 -4.49
N VAL A 128 15.16 21.04 -4.79
CA VAL A 128 14.92 19.96 -3.83
C VAL A 128 16.18 19.11 -3.76
N ARG A 129 16.73 18.89 -2.57
CA ARG A 129 17.83 17.93 -2.37
C ARG A 129 17.31 16.71 -1.62
N ILE A 130 17.59 15.53 -2.15
CA ILE A 130 17.20 14.23 -1.59
C ILE A 130 18.47 13.48 -1.23
N TYR A 131 18.54 13.02 0.00
CA TYR A 131 19.74 12.45 0.59
C TYR A 131 19.56 10.96 0.86
N PHE A 132 20.52 10.17 0.35
CA PHE A 132 20.59 8.74 0.56
C PHE A 132 21.81 8.39 1.40
N THR A 133 21.70 7.40 2.27
CA THR A 133 22.79 6.97 3.15
C THR A 133 22.85 5.45 3.26
N GLN A 134 24.02 4.94 3.62
CA GLN A 134 24.24 3.57 4.11
C GLN A 134 24.73 3.57 5.56
N ASP A 135 24.74 4.73 6.21
CA ASP A 135 25.37 4.91 7.52
C ASP A 135 24.53 4.23 8.62
N PRO A 136 25.12 3.30 9.39
CA PRO A 136 24.41 2.62 10.47
C PRO A 136 23.97 3.55 11.62
N LEU A 137 24.50 4.78 11.69
CA LEU A 137 24.04 5.80 12.64
C LEU A 137 22.56 6.17 12.47
N LEU A 138 22.01 5.95 11.27
CA LEU A 138 20.61 6.17 10.95
C LEU A 138 19.80 4.86 10.91
N GLY A 139 20.32 3.82 11.58
CA GLY A 139 19.69 2.50 11.67
C GLY A 139 19.60 1.76 10.34
N VAL A 140 20.44 2.10 9.36
CA VAL A 140 20.50 1.38 8.08
C VAL A 140 21.28 0.08 8.26
N ASP A 141 20.67 -1.04 7.87
CA ASP A 141 21.30 -2.35 7.95
C ASP A 141 22.49 -2.49 6.97
N PRO A 142 23.54 -3.24 7.33
CA PRO A 142 24.69 -3.45 6.44
C PRO A 142 24.30 -4.07 5.10
N GLY A 143 24.57 -3.33 4.02
CA GLY A 143 24.25 -3.73 2.65
C GLY A 143 22.96 -3.13 2.11
N ASP A 144 22.25 -2.35 2.93
CA ASP A 144 21.08 -1.58 2.52
C ASP A 144 21.44 -0.10 2.34
N TYR A 145 20.51 0.65 1.78
CA TYR A 145 20.53 2.11 1.71
C TYR A 145 19.14 2.66 2.01
N ALA A 146 19.06 3.88 2.54
CA ALA A 146 17.80 4.55 2.84
C ALA A 146 17.81 6.00 2.35
N LEU A 147 16.65 6.51 1.94
CA LEU A 147 16.41 7.94 1.82
C LEU A 147 16.15 8.48 3.22
N TYR A 148 17.04 9.34 3.74
CA TYR A 148 16.96 9.75 5.15
C TYR A 148 16.56 11.22 5.35
N GLN A 149 16.73 12.06 4.34
CA GLN A 149 16.41 13.48 4.43
C GLN A 149 15.99 14.04 3.08
N VAL A 150 15.12 15.04 3.12
CA VAL A 150 14.80 15.92 2.00
C VAL A 150 14.95 17.35 2.49
N THR A 151 15.57 18.21 1.67
CA THR A 151 15.57 19.64 1.90
C THR A 151 15.00 20.37 0.69
N VAL A 152 14.35 21.49 0.93
CA VAL A 152 13.78 22.33 -0.13
C VAL A 152 14.32 23.72 0.05
N THR A 153 14.93 24.27 -0.98
CA THR A 153 15.28 25.69 -1.00
C THR A 153 14.27 26.43 -1.85
N SER A 154 13.64 27.45 -1.28
CA SER A 154 12.75 28.37 -1.97
C SER A 154 13.38 29.75 -2.09
N ASN A 155 13.09 30.43 -3.20
CA ASN A 155 13.42 31.84 -3.42
C ASN A 155 12.12 32.60 -3.68
N SER A 156 11.67 33.41 -2.73
CA SER A 156 10.39 34.12 -2.84
C SER A 156 10.32 35.06 -4.05
N SER A 157 11.44 35.67 -4.44
CA SER A 157 11.51 36.62 -5.55
C SER A 157 11.38 35.98 -6.94
N SER A 158 11.62 34.67 -7.07
CA SER A 158 11.67 34.03 -8.38
C SER A 158 10.32 33.48 -8.84
N THR A 159 9.25 33.66 -8.07
CA THR A 159 7.93 33.09 -8.38
C THR A 159 6.79 33.97 -7.86
N ASP A 160 5.69 34.01 -8.61
CA ASP A 160 4.47 34.73 -8.23
C ASP A 160 3.63 33.98 -7.18
N LEU A 161 4.07 32.79 -6.74
CA LEU A 161 3.39 32.00 -5.71
C LEU A 161 3.51 32.63 -4.31
N PHE A 162 4.59 33.38 -4.07
CA PHE A 162 4.93 33.96 -2.75
C PHE A 162 4.69 35.47 -2.74
N LYS A 163 3.48 35.90 -3.11
CA LYS A 163 3.14 37.33 -3.37
C LYS A 163 3.40 38.26 -2.19
N ASP A 164 3.16 37.75 -0.99
CA ASP A 164 3.23 38.52 0.25
C ASP A 164 4.52 38.21 1.04
N ALA A 165 5.45 37.46 0.46
CA ALA A 165 6.72 37.14 1.10
C ALA A 165 7.71 38.32 0.99
N PRO A 166 8.63 38.46 1.96
CA PRO A 166 9.72 39.42 1.86
C PRO A 166 10.52 39.23 0.56
N LYS A 167 10.84 40.34 -0.10
CA LYS A 167 11.64 40.31 -1.33
C LYS A 167 13.05 39.80 -1.07
N ASP A 168 13.55 39.04 -2.04
CA ASP A 168 14.88 38.44 -2.10
C ASP A 168 15.18 37.51 -0.91
N HIS A 169 14.12 36.94 -0.34
CA HIS A 169 14.23 35.98 0.75
C HIS A 169 14.40 34.57 0.19
N VAL A 170 15.51 33.95 0.57
CA VAL A 170 15.79 32.53 0.31
C VAL A 170 15.64 31.79 1.62
N HIS A 171 14.82 30.75 1.62
CA HIS A 171 14.62 29.89 2.78
C HIS A 171 14.91 28.44 2.42
N THR A 172 15.52 27.70 3.35
CA THR A 172 15.76 26.27 3.20
C THR A 172 14.98 25.53 4.28
N TYR A 173 14.00 24.76 3.85
CA TYR A 173 13.22 23.86 4.69
C TYR A 173 14.02 22.56 4.91
N PHE A 174 14.14 22.15 6.16
CA PHE A 174 14.80 20.90 6.54
C PHE A 174 14.22 20.40 7.86
N SER A 175 14.31 19.08 8.09
CA SER A 175 14.04 18.48 9.38
C SER A 175 15.37 18.27 10.09
N PRO A 176 15.55 18.75 11.33
CA PRO A 176 16.66 18.32 12.16
C PRO A 176 16.60 16.81 12.36
N ILE A 177 17.74 16.15 12.19
CA ILE A 177 17.83 14.71 12.40
C ILE A 177 18.03 14.47 13.90
N ASP A 178 17.11 13.73 14.49
CA ASP A 178 17.32 13.10 15.79
C ASP A 178 17.99 11.74 15.56
N PHE A 179 19.14 11.49 16.18
CA PHE A 179 19.82 10.19 16.09
C PHE A 179 19.28 9.17 17.11
N THR A 180 18.40 9.60 18.01
CA THR A 180 17.73 8.68 18.95
C THR A 180 16.54 7.97 18.30
N ASP A 181 15.88 8.62 17.34
CA ASP A 181 14.76 8.09 16.57
C ASP A 181 15.04 8.25 15.06
N ASN A 182 15.09 7.14 14.32
CA ASN A 182 15.34 7.19 12.88
C ASN A 182 14.33 8.07 12.15
N PRO A 183 14.75 8.84 11.12
CA PRO A 183 13.85 9.63 10.30
C PRO A 183 12.71 8.76 9.73
N ALA A 184 11.46 9.24 9.80
CA ALA A 184 10.30 8.49 9.32
C ALA A 184 10.48 8.02 7.86
N ILE A 185 11.01 8.91 7.00
CA ILE A 185 11.29 8.59 5.60
C ILE A 185 12.33 7.47 5.45
N ALA A 186 13.32 7.36 6.34
CA ALA A 186 14.31 6.29 6.30
C ALA A 186 13.72 4.92 6.66
N ASN A 187 12.68 4.90 7.50
CA ASN A 187 11.99 3.67 7.91
C ASN A 187 11.05 3.13 6.81
N ASP A 188 10.60 3.99 5.91
CA ASP A 188 9.68 3.61 4.82
C ASP A 188 10.41 3.41 3.49
N GLU A 189 11.43 4.24 3.23
CA GLU A 189 12.11 4.36 1.93
C GLU A 189 13.54 3.79 1.99
N TYR A 190 13.63 2.48 2.20
CA TYR A 190 14.90 1.74 2.21
C TYR A 190 14.85 0.47 1.38
N THR A 191 15.99 0.02 0.87
CA THR A 191 16.13 -1.31 0.28
C THR A 191 17.60 -1.72 0.20
N ARG A 192 17.85 -2.93 -0.30
CA ARG A 192 19.20 -3.45 -0.50
C ARG A 192 19.94 -2.73 -1.62
N VAL A 193 21.24 -2.51 -1.44
CA VAL A 193 22.11 -2.04 -2.53
C VAL A 193 22.01 -2.99 -3.72
N GLY A 194 21.75 -2.42 -4.89
CA GLY A 194 21.54 -3.17 -6.12
C GLY A 194 20.08 -3.48 -6.43
N ASP A 195 19.16 -3.25 -5.50
CA ASP A 195 17.71 -3.28 -5.71
C ASP A 195 17.18 -1.84 -5.86
N SER A 196 15.96 -1.68 -6.39
CA SER A 196 15.28 -0.38 -6.53
C SER A 196 13.98 -0.38 -5.73
N ILE A 197 13.73 0.68 -4.97
CA ILE A 197 12.45 0.90 -4.27
C ILE A 197 11.39 1.27 -5.30
N TYR A 198 10.17 0.77 -5.13
CA TYR A 198 9.02 1.10 -5.97
C TYR A 198 7.75 1.30 -5.14
N CYS A 199 7.15 2.48 -5.27
CA CYS A 199 5.92 2.88 -4.59
C CYS A 199 4.98 3.60 -5.56
N PRO A 200 3.99 2.89 -6.13
CA PRO A 200 3.02 3.51 -7.00
C PRO A 200 2.11 4.50 -6.25
N SER A 201 1.77 4.21 -4.99
CA SER A 201 0.92 5.08 -4.19
C SER A 201 1.64 6.34 -3.74
N ALA A 202 0.85 7.38 -3.46
CA ALA A 202 1.37 8.62 -2.89
C ALA A 202 1.75 8.41 -1.42
N GLN A 203 2.98 8.78 -1.07
CA GLN A 203 3.52 8.77 0.28
C GLN A 203 3.94 10.19 0.65
N GLY A 204 3.65 10.60 1.88
CA GLY A 204 3.81 11.98 2.31
C GLY A 204 4.63 12.09 3.58
N TYR A 205 5.58 13.02 3.60
CA TYR A 205 6.52 13.22 4.70
C TYR A 205 6.63 14.70 5.05
N PHE A 206 6.71 15.00 6.35
CA PHE A 206 7.06 16.33 6.81
C PHE A 206 8.55 16.58 6.56
N ILE A 207 8.85 17.67 5.86
CA ILE A 207 10.20 18.23 5.76
C ILE A 207 10.47 19.10 6.97
N ASN A 208 9.48 19.88 7.41
CA ASN A 208 9.56 20.61 8.67
C ASN A 208 8.16 20.72 9.28
N GLU A 209 8.06 20.44 10.57
CA GLU A 209 6.85 20.60 11.38
C GLU A 209 7.14 21.35 12.69
N ASP A 210 8.42 21.64 12.98
CA ASP A 210 8.82 22.35 14.18
C ASP A 210 8.97 23.84 13.87
N PRO A 211 8.14 24.71 14.47
CA PRO A 211 8.17 26.15 14.22
C PRO A 211 9.47 26.82 14.67
N ASN A 212 10.31 26.15 15.47
CA ASN A 212 11.63 26.66 15.86
C ASN A 212 12.64 26.62 14.71
N TYR A 213 12.45 25.72 13.73
CA TYR A 213 13.37 25.54 12.60
C TYR A 213 12.86 26.16 11.31
N GLY A 214 11.60 26.62 11.28
CA GLY A 214 11.04 27.36 10.17
C GLY A 214 9.54 27.15 9.99
N PRO A 215 8.98 27.60 8.86
CA PRO A 215 7.59 27.33 8.52
C PRO A 215 7.39 25.86 8.09
N ASP A 216 6.15 25.39 8.18
CA ASP A 216 5.79 24.03 7.83
C ASP A 216 6.10 23.71 6.36
N ALA A 217 6.62 22.51 6.12
CA ALA A 217 6.89 21.99 4.79
C ALA A 217 6.62 20.49 4.72
N PHE A 218 6.02 20.07 3.62
CA PHE A 218 5.62 18.70 3.37
C PHE A 218 5.92 18.31 1.93
N ILE A 219 6.39 17.08 1.73
CA ILE A 219 6.66 16.48 0.42
C ILE A 219 5.76 15.28 0.21
N THR A 220 5.22 15.14 -0.99
CA THR A 220 4.52 13.94 -1.45
C THR A 220 5.29 13.32 -2.60
N LEU A 221 5.62 12.04 -2.47
CA LEU A 221 6.25 11.20 -3.49
C LEU A 221 5.21 10.23 -4.03
N SER A 222 5.00 10.20 -5.34
CA SER A 222 4.08 9.25 -5.98
C SER A 222 4.67 8.69 -7.27
N GLN A 223 4.20 7.52 -7.69
CA GLN A 223 4.75 6.80 -8.83
C GLN A 223 6.28 6.65 -8.73
N LEU A 224 6.76 6.41 -7.50
CA LEU A 224 8.17 6.38 -7.16
C LEU A 224 8.81 5.08 -7.65
N GLN A 225 9.93 5.21 -8.35
CA GLN A 225 10.92 4.16 -8.52
C GLN A 225 12.31 4.78 -8.37
N MET A 226 13.07 4.36 -7.37
CA MET A 226 14.39 4.94 -7.13
C MET A 226 15.44 3.91 -6.75
N GLN A 227 16.68 4.21 -7.10
CA GLN A 227 17.85 3.44 -6.73
C GLN A 227 19.04 4.37 -6.51
N ALA A 228 19.67 4.25 -5.35
CA ALA A 228 20.93 4.90 -5.03
C ALA A 228 22.05 3.86 -4.92
N TYR A 229 23.28 4.31 -4.75
CA TYR A 229 24.49 3.49 -4.63
C TYR A 229 24.65 2.49 -5.79
N MET A 230 24.24 2.90 -6.98
CA MET A 230 24.33 2.08 -8.19
C MET A 230 25.79 1.85 -8.56
N GLN A 231 26.11 0.63 -9.00
CA GLN A 231 27.45 0.25 -9.47
C GLN A 231 27.58 0.44 -10.99
N GLY A 232 26.96 1.48 -11.54
CA GLY A 232 27.03 1.85 -12.95
C GLY A 232 26.21 1.00 -13.92
N SER A 233 25.08 0.46 -13.46
CA SER A 233 24.06 -0.12 -14.35
C SER A 233 23.21 1.00 -14.95
N ASP A 234 22.89 0.90 -16.25
CA ASP A 234 21.98 1.83 -16.94
C ASP A 234 20.49 1.52 -16.71
N ALA A 235 20.21 0.48 -15.92
CA ALA A 235 18.88 0.04 -15.57
C ALA A 235 18.74 -0.16 -14.07
N PHE A 236 17.51 0.04 -13.57
CA PHE A 236 17.13 -0.34 -12.22
C PHE A 236 17.40 -1.83 -11.97
N GLY A 237 17.80 -2.10 -10.75
CA GLY A 237 17.94 -3.43 -10.21
C GLY A 237 16.62 -4.11 -9.94
N LYS A 238 16.64 -5.10 -9.06
CA LYS A 238 15.41 -5.82 -8.70
C LYS A 238 14.46 -4.85 -7.98
N LYS A 239 13.23 -4.86 -8.42
CA LYS A 239 12.16 -4.04 -7.85
C LYS A 239 11.73 -4.56 -6.47
N TRP A 240 11.77 -3.70 -5.45
CA TRP A 240 11.24 -3.92 -4.10
C TRP A 240 10.06 -2.98 -3.87
N THR A 241 8.88 -3.53 -3.61
CA THR A 241 7.67 -2.72 -3.34
C THR A 241 7.69 -2.24 -1.89
N CYS A 242 7.50 -0.95 -1.66
CA CYS A 242 7.50 -0.41 -0.30
C CYS A 242 6.33 -0.90 0.56
N PRO A 243 6.46 -0.82 1.90
CA PRO A 243 5.50 -1.41 2.83
C PRO A 243 4.08 -0.87 2.65
N ALA A 244 3.93 0.41 2.30
CA ALA A 244 2.63 1.04 2.06
C ALA A 244 1.84 0.40 0.91
N ASP A 245 2.55 -0.14 -0.10
CA ASP A 245 1.98 -0.77 -1.30
C ASP A 245 2.11 -2.30 -1.29
N GLN A 246 2.70 -2.86 -0.24
CA GLN A 246 2.61 -4.29 0.01
C GLN A 246 1.17 -4.58 0.38
N THR A 247 0.40 -5.08 -0.58
CA THR A 247 -0.82 -5.79 -0.26
C THR A 247 -0.39 -7.04 0.49
N ASP A 248 -0.42 -6.97 1.82
CA ASP A 248 -0.62 -8.15 2.65
C ASP A 248 -1.98 -8.70 2.20
N VAL A 249 -1.96 -9.52 1.15
CA VAL A 249 -2.99 -10.52 0.97
C VAL A 249 -2.87 -11.34 2.23
N ASP A 250 -3.72 -11.05 3.22
CA ASP A 250 -3.74 -11.76 4.48
C ASP A 250 -3.76 -13.25 4.13
N ILE A 251 -2.58 -13.86 4.21
CA ILE A 251 -2.37 -15.23 3.75
C ILE A 251 -3.19 -16.17 4.63
N VAL A 252 -3.53 -15.69 5.82
CA VAL A 252 -4.36 -16.34 6.83
C VAL A 252 -5.77 -16.66 6.30
N PRO A 253 -6.65 -15.71 5.90
CA PRO A 253 -7.91 -15.98 5.22
C PRO A 253 -7.82 -16.96 4.04
N VAL A 254 -6.77 -16.86 3.21
CA VAL A 254 -6.59 -17.76 2.05
C VAL A 254 -6.33 -19.20 2.51
N ILE A 255 -5.45 -19.38 3.50
CA ILE A 255 -5.14 -20.69 4.08
C ILE A 255 -6.36 -21.25 4.83
N VAL A 256 -7.05 -20.43 5.63
CA VAL A 256 -8.23 -20.82 6.40
C VAL A 256 -9.36 -21.27 5.47
N SER A 257 -9.58 -20.54 4.36
CA SER A 257 -10.56 -20.91 3.33
C SER A 257 -10.23 -22.27 2.70
N GLY A 258 -8.95 -22.50 2.37
CA GLY A 258 -8.50 -23.76 1.79
C GLY A 258 -8.69 -24.97 2.71
N VAL A 259 -8.32 -24.84 3.99
CA VAL A 259 -8.48 -25.92 4.99
C VAL A 259 -9.95 -26.23 5.23
N LEU A 260 -10.79 -25.19 5.35
CA LEU A 260 -12.22 -25.37 5.59
C LEU A 260 -12.92 -26.06 4.40
N ALA A 261 -12.58 -25.68 3.17
CA ALA A 261 -13.08 -26.35 1.97
C ALA A 261 -12.71 -27.84 1.91
N LEU A 262 -11.46 -28.18 2.26
CA LEU A 262 -10.96 -29.55 2.26
C LEU A 262 -11.66 -30.40 3.34
N LEU A 263 -11.86 -29.86 4.54
CA LEU A 263 -12.59 -30.53 5.62
C LEU A 263 -14.07 -30.78 5.25
N VAL A 264 -14.74 -29.81 4.64
CA VAL A 264 -16.12 -29.98 4.16
C VAL A 264 -16.21 -31.06 3.08
N LEU A 265 -15.28 -31.07 2.11
CA LEU A 265 -15.26 -32.11 1.09
C LEU A 265 -15.02 -33.50 1.69
N PHE A 266 -14.07 -33.62 2.61
CA PHE A 266 -13.77 -34.89 3.29
C PHE A 266 -14.99 -35.41 4.07
N THR A 267 -15.65 -34.55 4.83
CA THR A 267 -16.87 -34.92 5.59
C THR A 267 -18.02 -35.34 4.68
N LEU A 268 -18.20 -34.68 3.53
CA LEU A 268 -19.19 -35.10 2.52
C LEU A 268 -18.86 -36.47 1.91
N ILE A 269 -17.60 -36.73 1.57
CA ILE A 269 -17.17 -38.05 1.05
C ILE A 269 -17.40 -39.14 2.11
N ALA A 270 -16.97 -38.90 3.36
CA ALA A 270 -17.17 -39.83 4.46
C ALA A 270 -18.66 -40.10 4.70
N TYR A 271 -19.49 -39.06 4.68
CA TYR A 271 -20.93 -39.17 4.79
C TYR A 271 -21.54 -39.98 3.63
N PHE A 272 -21.10 -39.74 2.40
CA PHE A 272 -21.60 -40.47 1.23
C PHE A 272 -21.22 -41.95 1.28
N VAL A 273 -20.00 -42.28 1.68
CA VAL A 273 -19.55 -43.67 1.87
C VAL A 273 -20.34 -44.34 3.00
N TYR A 274 -20.52 -43.66 4.13
CA TYR A 274 -21.33 -44.16 5.24
C TYR A 274 -22.78 -44.44 4.80
N ARG A 275 -23.40 -43.48 4.10
CA ARG A 275 -24.77 -43.61 3.59
C ARG A 275 -24.91 -44.70 2.52
N SER A 276 -23.91 -44.88 1.67
CA SER A 276 -23.91 -45.93 0.64
C SER A 276 -23.69 -47.34 1.19
N ARG A 277 -23.19 -47.45 2.43
CA ARG A 277 -22.93 -48.72 3.13
C ARG A 277 -24.07 -49.13 4.07
N LEU A 278 -25.04 -48.25 4.33
CA LEU A 278 -26.21 -48.56 5.13
C LEU A 278 -27.19 -49.41 4.29
N PRO A 279 -27.50 -50.65 4.72
CA PRO A 279 -28.55 -51.45 4.10
C PRO A 279 -29.89 -50.72 4.22
N THR A 280 -30.72 -50.82 3.18
CA THR A 280 -32.07 -50.22 3.12
C THR A 280 -33.01 -50.67 4.24
N ASP A 281 -32.65 -51.73 4.97
CA ASP A 281 -33.49 -52.38 5.99
C ASP A 281 -33.59 -51.59 7.31
N ILE A 282 -32.77 -50.56 7.53
CA ILE A 282 -32.78 -49.75 8.76
C ILE A 282 -33.49 -48.39 8.54
N LEU A 283 -33.56 -47.89 7.30
CA LEU A 283 -34.27 -46.64 6.97
C LEU A 283 -35.80 -46.80 6.93
N ALA A 284 -36.30 -48.04 6.97
CA ALA A 284 -37.73 -48.36 7.05
C ALA A 284 -38.26 -48.49 8.50
N MET A 285 -37.43 -48.32 9.54
CA MET A 285 -37.87 -48.37 10.96
C MET A 285 -38.12 -46.99 11.58
N THR A 286 -38.01 -45.90 10.81
CA THR A 286 -38.26 -44.54 11.28
C THR A 286 -39.38 -43.83 10.53
N GLU A 287 -40.34 -44.58 9.99
CA GLU A 287 -41.65 -44.04 9.65
C GLU A 287 -42.54 -44.18 10.89
N PRO A 288 -42.79 -43.10 11.66
CA PRO A 288 -43.77 -43.16 12.72
C PRO A 288 -45.17 -43.26 12.08
N GLU A 289 -45.80 -44.43 12.20
CA GLU A 289 -47.25 -44.57 12.13
C GLU A 289 -47.86 -43.60 13.15
N PHE A 290 -48.32 -42.45 12.67
CA PHE A 290 -49.29 -41.63 13.37
C PHE A 290 -50.67 -42.13 12.95
N GLU A 291 -51.17 -43.16 13.63
CA GLU A 291 -52.61 -43.44 13.67
C GLU A 291 -53.26 -42.53 14.73
N GLU A 292 -54.10 -41.62 14.24
CA GLU A 292 -55.15 -40.92 14.99
C GLU A 292 -56.22 -41.92 15.44
N GLU A 293 -56.66 -41.85 16.70
CA GLU A 293 -58.07 -42.03 17.07
C GLU A 293 -58.34 -41.51 18.51
N ASP A 294 -58.89 -40.30 18.54
CA ASP A 294 -60.11 -39.85 19.21
C ASP A 294 -60.44 -40.08 20.70
N GLU A 295 -60.87 -38.94 21.28
CA GLU A 295 -61.98 -38.75 22.23
C GLU A 295 -61.90 -39.30 23.68
N HIS A 296 -61.71 -38.39 24.65
CA HIS A 296 -62.82 -37.74 25.35
C HIS A 296 -62.37 -36.92 26.58
N ASN A 297 -62.63 -35.61 26.49
CA ASN A 297 -63.53 -34.85 27.36
C ASN A 297 -63.19 -34.52 28.84
N HIS A 298 -63.38 -33.23 29.14
CA HIS A 298 -63.50 -32.54 30.45
C HIS A 298 -62.24 -32.50 31.33
N LYS A 299 -61.87 -31.37 31.96
CA LYS A 299 -62.69 -30.35 32.60
C LYS A 299 -61.81 -29.14 32.97
N ASP A 300 -62.48 -27.99 33.07
CA ASP A 300 -62.01 -26.71 33.62
C ASP A 300 -61.12 -26.82 34.86
N HIS A 301 -60.15 -25.90 35.00
CA HIS A 301 -60.24 -24.79 35.99
C HIS A 301 -58.90 -24.03 36.13
N ASN A 302 -59.04 -22.70 36.08
CA ASN A 302 -58.39 -21.67 36.92
C ASN A 302 -56.86 -21.51 36.86
N ASN A 303 -56.37 -20.39 36.32
CA ASN A 303 -56.23 -19.08 36.99
C ASN A 303 -55.10 -19.10 38.04
N ILE A 304 -53.97 -18.45 37.76
CA ILE A 304 -53.09 -17.77 38.73
C ILE A 304 -52.29 -16.69 37.97
N ASN A 305 -52.66 -15.44 38.26
CA ASN A 305 -51.85 -14.24 38.14
C ASN A 305 -50.55 -14.38 38.95
N HIS A 306 -49.44 -13.75 38.53
CA HIS A 306 -48.92 -12.55 39.21
C HIS A 306 -47.48 -12.17 38.84
N HIS A 307 -47.33 -10.86 38.59
CA HIS A 307 -46.27 -9.91 39.00
C HIS A 307 -44.81 -10.13 38.60
N ASP A 308 -44.34 -9.19 37.76
CA ASP A 308 -43.38 -8.13 38.07
C ASP A 308 -42.37 -8.41 39.20
N ASN A 309 -41.07 -8.29 38.87
CA ASN A 309 -40.13 -7.70 39.80
C ASN A 309 -39.03 -6.91 39.08
N TYR A 310 -38.93 -5.63 39.43
CA TYR A 310 -37.82 -4.72 39.15
C TYR A 310 -36.62 -5.06 40.03
N GLY A 311 -35.41 -4.77 39.55
CA GLY A 311 -34.19 -4.81 40.34
C GLY A 311 -33.15 -3.86 39.79
N TYR A 312 -33.24 -2.60 40.21
CA TYR A 312 -32.13 -1.64 40.22
C TYR A 312 -30.99 -2.20 41.07
N ASN A 313 -29.74 -2.04 40.64
CA ASN A 313 -28.67 -1.73 41.56
C ASN A 313 -27.66 -0.82 40.87
N GLU A 314 -27.32 0.20 41.64
CA GLU A 314 -26.60 1.42 41.35
C GLU A 314 -25.19 1.29 41.96
N GLU A 315 -24.32 2.21 41.55
CA GLU A 315 -23.08 2.62 42.22
C GLU A 315 -21.87 1.67 42.16
N ASP A 316 -20.63 2.13 42.17
CA ASP A 316 -19.91 3.37 41.88
C ASP A 316 -18.43 3.02 42.20
N HIS A 317 -17.48 3.80 41.66
CA HIS A 317 -16.13 4.07 42.18
C HIS A 317 -15.03 4.07 41.10
N ARG A 318 -14.74 5.30 40.64
CA ARG A 318 -13.43 5.99 40.68
C ARG A 318 -12.15 5.12 40.70
N PHE A 319 -11.24 5.38 39.76
CA PHE A 319 -10.14 6.37 39.90
C PHE A 319 -9.75 6.91 38.52
#